data_AF-A0A6I1MPR4-F1
#
_entry.id   AF-A0A6I1MPR4-F1
#
_cell.length_a   1.000
_cell.length_b   1.000
_cell.length_c   1.000
_cell.angle_alpha   90.00
_cell.angle_beta   90.00
_cell.angle_gamma   90.00
#
_symmetry.space_group_name_H-M   'P 1'
#
loop_
_entity.id
_entity.type
_entity.pdbx_description
1 polymer ?
#
loop_
_entity_poly.entity_id
_entity_poly.type
_entity_poly.pdbx_seq_one_letter_code
_entity_poly.pdbx_strand_id
1 'polypeptide(L)'
;MRSKNELNKLEVKRLYLEGYNASEIAKVLGANKSQVQKCIQRNFKDLKKQNQIKKSLKSLEQKEIRKIINKEAKKYMSDRSFVEKNRSIYNTNIKGDIVLKKDLNFLIPVDVPKKLINKEFKKYL
;
A
#
# COMPACT_ATOMS: atom_id res chain seq x y z
N MET A 1 8.92 -15.13 37.38
CA MET A 1 7.88 -14.66 36.42
C MET A 1 8.54 -13.70 35.44
N ARG A 2 8.52 -13.96 34.12
CA ARG A 2 9.06 -13.00 33.13
C ARG A 2 8.04 -11.87 32.93
N SER A 3 8.53 -10.64 33.02
CA SER A 3 7.77 -9.39 32.87
C SER A 3 6.93 -9.37 31.59
N LYS A 4 5.66 -8.94 31.72
CA LYS A 4 4.66 -8.80 30.64
C LYS A 4 4.98 -7.67 29.62
N ASN A 5 6.18 -7.10 29.65
CA ASN A 5 6.58 -5.90 28.89
C ASN A 5 7.87 -6.05 28.05
N GLU A 6 8.44 -7.26 27.95
CA GLU A 6 9.71 -7.42 27.21
C GLU A 6 9.46 -7.69 25.72
N LEU A 7 9.87 -6.73 24.88
CA LEU A 7 9.79 -6.85 23.42
C LEU A 7 10.67 -8.03 22.93
N ASN A 8 10.06 -9.00 22.25
CA ASN A 8 10.78 -10.14 21.70
C ASN A 8 11.73 -9.70 20.56
N LYS A 9 13.02 -9.57 20.89
CA LYS A 9 14.06 -9.10 19.97
C LYS A 9 14.23 -10.02 18.75
N LEU A 10 14.09 -11.34 18.93
CA LEU A 10 14.24 -12.30 17.83
C LEU A 10 13.13 -12.10 16.80
N GLU A 11 11.92 -11.85 17.27
CA GLU A 11 10.78 -11.61 16.41
C GLU A 11 10.87 -10.26 15.67
N VAL A 12 11.34 -9.21 16.35
CA VAL A 12 11.67 -7.94 15.70
C VAL A 12 12.73 -8.13 14.62
N LYS A 13 13.77 -8.93 14.89
CA LYS A 13 14.82 -9.23 13.91
C LYS A 13 14.25 -9.96 12.68
N ARG A 14 13.42 -10.99 12.89
CA ARG A 14 12.79 -11.76 11.82
C ARG A 14 11.97 -10.85 10.89
N LEU A 15 11.03 -10.09 11.46
CA LEU A 15 10.20 -9.16 10.70
C LEU A 15 11.04 -8.05 10.04
N TYR A 16 12.08 -7.56 10.70
CA TYR A 16 12.97 -6.57 10.09
C TYR A 16 13.71 -7.16 8.88
N LEU A 17 14.20 -8.40 8.96
CA LEU A 17 14.83 -9.06 7.81
C LEU A 17 13.85 -9.35 6.67
N GLU A 18 12.56 -9.53 6.96
CA GLU A 18 11.50 -9.64 5.96
C GLU A 18 11.13 -8.33 5.26
N GLY A 19 11.80 -7.22 5.61
CA GLY A 19 11.57 -5.93 4.97
C GLY A 19 10.49 -5.09 5.65
N TYR A 20 10.02 -5.46 6.85
CA TYR A 20 9.08 -4.60 7.58
C TYR A 20 9.78 -3.36 8.16
N ASN A 21 9.03 -2.28 8.33
CA ASN A 21 9.46 -1.07 9.04
C ASN A 21 8.98 -1.10 10.50
N ALA A 22 9.56 -0.24 11.35
CA ALA A 22 9.26 -0.21 12.77
C ALA A 22 7.75 -0.04 13.09
N SER A 23 7.01 0.71 12.27
CA SER A 23 5.56 0.90 12.46
C SER A 23 4.77 -0.35 12.10
N GLU A 24 5.18 -1.07 11.06
CA GLU A 24 4.53 -2.33 10.67
C GLU A 24 4.82 -3.44 11.67
N ILE A 25 6.08 -3.56 12.11
CA ILE A 25 6.49 -4.50 13.15
C ILE A 25 5.71 -4.24 14.44
N ALA A 26 5.58 -2.97 14.84
CA ALA A 26 4.79 -2.58 16.00
C ALA A 26 3.32 -3.03 15.89
N LYS A 27 2.70 -2.89 14.70
CA LYS A 27 1.34 -3.36 14.45
C LYS A 27 1.24 -4.89 14.54
N VAL A 28 2.17 -5.61 13.93
CA VAL A 28 2.20 -7.09 13.93
C VAL A 28 2.37 -7.63 15.35
N LEU A 29 3.21 -6.97 16.18
CA LEU A 29 3.53 -7.42 17.53
C LEU A 29 2.66 -6.80 18.62
N GLY A 30 1.70 -5.93 18.28
CA GLY A 30 0.92 -5.18 19.26
C GLY A 30 1.78 -4.32 20.20
N ALA A 31 2.94 -3.86 19.74
CA ALA A 31 3.96 -3.18 20.54
C ALA A 31 4.03 -1.67 20.25
N ASN A 32 4.68 -0.90 21.13
CA ASN A 32 4.89 0.52 20.88
C ASN A 32 5.95 0.73 19.78
N LYS A 33 5.62 1.52 18.76
CA LYS A 33 6.53 1.90 17.65
C LYS A 33 7.88 2.42 18.13
N SER A 34 7.90 3.28 19.15
CA SER A 34 9.13 3.87 19.70
C SER A 34 10.03 2.80 20.33
N GLN A 35 9.45 1.81 21.01
CA GLN A 35 10.19 0.68 21.58
C GLN A 35 10.82 -0.18 20.48
N VAL A 36 10.05 -0.51 19.42
CA VAL A 36 10.55 -1.25 18.26
C VAL A 36 11.67 -0.49 17.55
N GLN A 37 11.51 0.82 17.36
CA GLN A 37 12.52 1.66 16.71
C GLN A 37 13.83 1.68 17.51
N LYS A 38 13.77 1.86 18.83
CA LYS A 38 14.96 1.77 19.70
C LYS A 38 15.61 0.38 19.65
N CYS A 39 14.81 -0.68 19.59
CA CYS A 39 15.31 -2.05 19.45
C CYS A 39 16.12 -2.23 18.16
N ILE A 40 15.57 -1.81 17.01
CA ILE A 40 16.24 -1.89 15.72
C ILE A 40 17.53 -1.07 15.72
N GLN A 41 17.48 0.18 16.21
CA GLN A 41 18.64 1.07 16.22
C GLN A 41 19.80 0.53 17.06
N ARG A 42 19.50 -0.10 18.21
CA ARG A 42 20.52 -0.61 19.13
C ARG A 42 21.08 -1.98 18.71
N ASN A 43 20.25 -2.86 18.13
CA ASN A 43 20.61 -4.27 17.93
C ASN A 43 20.78 -4.69 16.46
N PHE A 44 20.16 -3.98 15.51
CA PHE A 44 19.99 -4.45 14.11
C PHE A 44 20.38 -3.40 13.07
N LYS A 45 21.24 -2.45 13.44
CA LYS A 45 21.68 -1.34 12.56
C LYS A 45 22.48 -1.86 11.36
N ASP A 46 23.25 -2.93 11.57
CA ASP A 46 24.00 -3.69 10.58
C ASP A 46 23.09 -4.34 9.51
N LEU A 47 21.87 -4.76 9.90
CA LEU A 47 20.91 -5.42 9.02
C LEU A 47 20.16 -4.45 8.09
N LYS A 48 20.44 -3.13 8.16
CA LYS A 48 19.75 -2.11 7.38
C LYS A 48 19.79 -2.37 5.87
N LYS A 49 20.95 -2.78 5.32
CA LYS A 49 21.09 -3.09 3.90
C LYS A 49 20.21 -4.27 3.47
N GLN A 50 20.16 -5.33 4.28
CA GLN A 50 19.32 -6.50 4.01
C GLN A 50 17.83 -6.15 4.03
N ASN A 51 17.38 -5.37 5.03
CA ASN A 51 16.01 -4.86 5.10
C ASN A 51 15.65 -4.03 3.85
N GLN A 52 16.56 -3.16 3.39
CA GLN A 52 16.33 -2.35 2.18
C GLN A 52 16.20 -3.21 0.92
N ILE A 53 17.07 -4.21 0.75
CA ILE A 53 16.97 -5.16 -0.37
C ILE A 53 15.62 -5.87 -0.35
N LYS A 54 15.20 -6.39 0.81
CA LYS A 54 13.90 -7.08 0.92
C LYS A 54 12.70 -6.17 0.68
N LYS A 55 12.75 -4.90 1.14
CA LYS A 55 11.73 -3.90 0.80
C LYS A 55 11.63 -3.65 -0.70
N SER A 56 12.78 -3.52 -1.37
CA SER A 56 12.83 -3.32 -2.81
C SER A 56 12.26 -4.51 -3.57
N LEU A 57 12.64 -5.73 -3.20
CA LEU A 57 12.10 -6.96 -3.80
C LEU A 57 10.58 -7.05 -3.64
N LYS A 58 10.06 -6.87 -2.42
CA LYS A 58 8.61 -6.87 -2.15
C LYS A 58 7.86 -5.81 -2.97
N SER A 59 8.45 -4.63 -3.15
CA SER A 59 7.89 -3.57 -3.99
C SER A 59 7.85 -3.96 -5.47
N LEU A 60 8.90 -4.61 -5.97
CA LEU A 60 8.96 -5.10 -7.35
C LEU A 60 7.92 -6.21 -7.59
N GLU A 61 7.83 -7.18 -6.68
CA GLU A 61 6.82 -8.25 -6.72
C GLU A 61 5.40 -7.68 -6.78
N GLN A 62 5.07 -6.73 -5.90
CA GLN A 62 3.76 -6.07 -5.89
C GLN A 62 3.48 -5.30 -7.18
N LYS A 63 4.49 -4.66 -7.77
CA LYS A 63 4.33 -3.98 -9.07
C LYS A 63 4.02 -4.98 -10.17
N GLU A 64 4.69 -6.12 -10.19
CA GLU A 64 4.50 -7.13 -11.23
C GLU A 64 3.13 -7.80 -11.10
N ILE A 65 2.72 -8.15 -9.88
CA ILE A 65 1.37 -8.64 -9.59
C ILE A 65 0.32 -7.65 -10.09
N ARG A 66 0.47 -6.36 -9.78
CA ARG A 66 -0.45 -5.31 -10.26
C ARG A 66 -0.50 -5.21 -11.77
N LYS A 67 0.63 -5.33 -12.47
CA LYS A 67 0.65 -5.30 -13.94
C LYS A 67 -0.13 -6.48 -14.52
N ILE A 68 0.08 -7.68 -14.00
CA ILE A 68 -0.60 -8.90 -14.46
C ILE A 68 -2.10 -8.79 -14.23
N ILE A 69 -2.52 -8.40 -13.01
CA ILE A 69 -3.93 -8.18 -12.67
C ILE A 69 -4.56 -7.16 -13.62
N ASN A 70 -3.92 -6.00 -13.81
CA ASN A 70 -4.45 -4.96 -14.69
C ASN A 70 -4.52 -5.41 -16.14
N LYS A 71 -3.55 -6.20 -16.61
CA LYS A 71 -3.57 -6.77 -17.96
C LYS A 71 -4.76 -7.71 -18.12
N GLU A 72 -5.04 -8.54 -17.12
CA GLU A 72 -6.15 -9.48 -17.14
C GLU A 72 -7.50 -8.76 -17.12
N ALA A 73 -7.70 -7.83 -16.17
CA ALA A 73 -8.93 -7.05 -16.05
C ALA A 73 -9.27 -6.30 -17.35
N LYS A 74 -8.25 -5.70 -17.99
CA LYS A 74 -8.41 -4.94 -19.23
C LYS A 74 -8.76 -5.76 -20.46
N LYS A 75 -8.59 -7.09 -20.44
CA LYS A 75 -9.07 -7.96 -21.53
C LYS A 75 -10.59 -7.90 -21.68
N TYR A 76 -11.30 -7.73 -20.57
CA TYR A 76 -12.75 -7.80 -20.52
C TYR A 76 -13.40 -6.41 -20.54
N MET A 77 -12.80 -5.43 -19.86
CA MET A 77 -13.39 -4.09 -19.76
C MET A 77 -12.31 -3.00 -19.73
N SER A 78 -12.50 -1.95 -20.53
CA SER A 78 -11.63 -0.78 -20.50
C SER A 78 -11.88 0.07 -19.25
N ASP A 79 -10.85 0.77 -18.77
CA ASP A 79 -10.98 1.72 -17.65
C ASP A 79 -12.08 2.76 -17.90
N ARG A 80 -12.23 3.20 -19.15
CA ARG A 80 -13.26 4.17 -19.56
C ARG A 80 -14.67 3.57 -19.38
N SER A 81 -14.90 2.38 -19.96
CA SER A 81 -16.19 1.70 -19.87
C SER A 81 -16.54 1.38 -18.42
N PHE A 82 -15.57 0.95 -17.62
CA PHE A 82 -15.76 0.71 -16.19
C PHE A 82 -16.24 1.96 -15.46
N VAL A 83 -15.57 3.09 -15.65
CA VAL A 83 -15.91 4.37 -15.01
C VAL A 83 -17.28 4.88 -15.46
N GLU A 84 -17.60 4.75 -16.75
CA GLU A 84 -18.89 5.16 -17.31
C GLU A 84 -20.05 4.33 -16.73
N LYS A 85 -19.88 3.01 -16.61
CA LYS A 85 -20.92 2.11 -16.06
C LYS A 85 -21.05 2.21 -14.54
N ASN A 86 -19.99 2.58 -13.83
CA ASN A 86 -19.96 2.66 -12.37
C ASN A 86 -19.86 4.11 -11.88
N ARG A 87 -20.52 5.06 -12.54
CA ARG A 87 -20.34 6.50 -12.26
C ARG A 87 -20.60 6.91 -10.81
N SER A 88 -21.45 6.18 -10.09
CA SER A 88 -21.83 6.44 -8.70
C SER A 88 -20.65 6.45 -7.71
N ILE A 89 -19.58 5.71 -7.98
CA ILE A 89 -18.40 5.63 -7.09
C ILE A 89 -17.33 6.69 -7.41
N TYR A 90 -17.58 7.56 -8.37
CA TYR A 90 -16.63 8.58 -8.83
C TYR A 90 -17.16 10.00 -8.61
N ASN A 91 -16.23 10.95 -8.47
CA ASN A 91 -16.47 12.38 -8.50
C ASN A 91 -15.76 13.02 -9.71
N THR A 92 -16.27 14.13 -10.20
CA THR A 92 -15.58 14.96 -11.19
C THR A 92 -14.81 16.06 -10.46
N ASN A 93 -13.52 16.21 -10.76
CA ASN A 93 -12.73 17.30 -10.22
C ASN A 93 -12.87 18.58 -11.07
N ILE A 94 -12.31 19.70 -10.60
CA ILE A 94 -12.35 21.02 -11.26
C ILE A 94 -11.75 20.97 -12.69
N LYS A 95 -10.85 20.03 -12.97
CA LYS A 95 -10.23 19.84 -14.29
C LYS A 95 -11.09 18.98 -15.24
N GLY A 96 -12.23 18.47 -14.78
CA GLY A 96 -13.07 17.53 -15.49
C GLY A 96 -12.60 16.07 -15.42
N ASP A 97 -11.52 15.76 -14.69
CA ASP A 97 -11.10 14.37 -14.49
C ASP A 97 -12.11 13.65 -13.60
N ILE A 98 -12.26 12.35 -13.83
CA ILE A 98 -13.14 11.50 -13.05
C ILE A 98 -12.27 10.72 -12.06
N VAL A 99 -12.47 10.93 -10.77
CA VAL A 99 -11.62 10.42 -9.69
C VAL A 99 -12.47 9.62 -8.72
N LEU A 100 -11.95 8.47 -8.29
CA LEU A 100 -12.61 7.59 -7.34
C LEU A 100 -12.88 8.33 -6.01
N LYS A 101 -14.09 8.18 -5.47
CA LYS A 101 -14.47 8.73 -4.16
C LYS A 101 -13.55 8.19 -3.06
N LYS A 102 -13.19 9.05 -2.10
CA LYS A 102 -12.28 8.67 -0.99
C LYS A 102 -13.05 8.17 0.23
N ASP A 103 -14.32 8.53 0.31
CA ASP A 103 -15.30 8.33 1.37
C ASP A 103 -16.17 7.08 1.13
N LEU A 104 -15.65 6.10 0.41
CA LEU A 104 -16.32 4.82 0.23
C LEU A 104 -16.07 3.98 1.49
N ASN A 105 -17.14 3.64 2.22
CA ASN A 105 -17.09 2.76 3.40
C ASN A 105 -16.84 1.28 3.04
N PHE A 106 -16.20 1.01 1.91
CA PHE A 106 -16.00 -0.33 1.37
C PHE A 106 -14.56 -0.54 0.94
N LEU A 107 -14.11 -1.79 1.00
CA LEU A 107 -12.82 -2.19 0.46
C LEU A 107 -12.88 -2.17 -1.06
N ILE A 108 -11.96 -1.46 -1.70
CA ILE A 108 -11.93 -1.31 -3.15
C ILE A 108 -10.90 -2.29 -3.74
N PRO A 109 -11.31 -3.14 -4.70
CA PRO A 109 -10.37 -4.02 -5.40
C PRO A 109 -9.22 -3.25 -6.06
N VAL A 110 -8.08 -3.92 -6.22
CA VAL A 110 -6.82 -3.30 -6.69
C VAL A 110 -6.90 -2.86 -8.15
N ASP A 111 -7.70 -3.54 -8.94
CA ASP A 111 -7.93 -3.37 -10.37
C ASP A 111 -8.94 -2.25 -10.69
N VAL A 112 -9.65 -1.71 -9.70
CA VAL A 112 -10.59 -0.60 -9.92
C VAL A 112 -9.83 0.64 -10.42
N PRO A 113 -10.22 1.23 -11.57
CA PRO A 113 -9.62 2.45 -12.09
C PRO A 113 -9.78 3.59 -11.09
N LYS A 114 -8.66 4.21 -10.69
CA LYS A 114 -8.67 5.29 -9.68
C LYS A 114 -8.94 6.67 -10.26
N LYS A 115 -8.56 6.86 -11.53
CA LYS A 115 -8.64 8.14 -12.22
C LYS A 115 -8.77 7.92 -13.72
N LEU A 116 -9.72 8.62 -14.34
CA LEU A 116 -9.81 8.79 -15.78
C LEU A 116 -9.53 10.26 -16.11
N ILE A 117 -8.46 10.50 -16.86
CA ILE A 117 -8.02 11.84 -17.23
C ILE A 117 -8.91 12.38 -18.34
N ASN A 118 -9.39 13.59 -18.18
CA ASN A 118 -10.08 14.28 -19.26
C ASN A 118 -9.06 14.76 -20.30
N LYS A 119 -9.04 14.12 -21.47
CA LYS A 119 -8.13 14.49 -22.57
C LYS A 119 -8.65 15.68 -23.39
N GLU A 120 -9.95 15.92 -23.35
CA GLU A 120 -10.56 17.08 -24.00
C GLU A 120 -10.70 18.17 -22.94
N PHE A 121 -9.96 19.27 -23.02
CA PHE A 121 -10.00 20.39 -22.07
C PHE A 121 -11.36 21.16 -22.03
N LYS A 122 -12.49 20.49 -22.19
CA LYS A 122 -13.81 21.04 -21.93
C LYS A 122 -13.94 21.25 -20.42
N LYS A 123 -13.67 22.50 -19.99
CA LYS A 123 -14.07 23.00 -18.68
C LYS A 123 -15.59 22.89 -18.62
N TYR A 124 -16.09 22.02 -17.77
CA TYR A 124 -17.48 22.06 -17.36
C TYR A 124 -17.54 23.04 -16.18
N LEU A 125 -17.90 24.30 -16.49
CA LEU A 125 -18.28 25.34 -15.53
C LEU A 125 -19.68 25.07 -15.02
#